data_AF-A0A8J2MT61-F1
#
_entry.id   AF-A0A8J2MT61-F1
#
_cell.length_a   1.000
_cell.length_b   1.000
_cell.length_c   1.000
_cell.angle_alpha   90.00
_cell.angle_beta   90.00
_cell.angle_gamma   90.00
#
_symmetry.space_group_name_H-M   'P 1'
#
loop_
_entity.id
_entity.type
_entity.pdbx_description
1 polymer ?
#
loop_
_entity_poly.entity_id
_entity_poly.type
_entity_poly.pdbx_seq_one_letter_code
_entity_poly.pdbx_strand_id
1 'polypeptide(L)'
;KEKYQRIFKSAYRWVSRHVGQPLPETAVKGGKDVDGCPIYVGRAYHNGDTVPAKVIPDKQAAYVCHAGEEHTKHEFEVLCQGEFAWEFASNGVIPEGAVVGGQTSEGEPLYVGRVLHNGAQTVGKIQPSHGCLYIPFDGEELSFRDYEILVNH
;
A
#
# COMPACT_ATOMS: atom_id res chain seq x y z
N LYS A 1 14.11 -2.39 -39.66
CA LYS A 1 14.75 -2.34 -38.32
C LYS A 1 14.35 -1.01 -37.67
N GLU A 2 13.13 -0.87 -37.12
CA GLU A 2 12.67 0.36 -36.42
C GLU A 2 11.21 0.26 -35.91
N LYS A 3 10.74 -0.88 -35.37
CA LYS A 3 9.30 -0.95 -35.02
C LYS A 3 8.84 -1.77 -33.81
N TYR A 4 9.73 -2.30 -32.97
CA TYR A 4 9.29 -3.11 -31.84
C TYR A 4 10.16 -2.89 -30.59
N GLN A 5 10.15 -1.67 -30.09
CA GLN A 5 10.30 -1.41 -28.66
C GLN A 5 9.04 -0.70 -28.23
N ARG A 6 7.95 -1.48 -28.09
CA ARG A 6 6.85 -1.09 -27.19
C ARG A 6 7.51 -1.01 -25.82
N ILE A 7 7.87 0.21 -25.42
CA ILE A 7 8.21 0.51 -24.04
C ILE A 7 6.97 0.09 -23.27
N PHE A 8 7.01 -1.04 -22.56
CA PHE A 8 6.01 -1.36 -21.57
C PHE A 8 6.10 -0.26 -20.51
N LYS A 9 5.31 0.80 -20.68
CA LYS A 9 4.98 1.66 -19.56
C LYS A 9 4.30 0.74 -18.56
N SER A 10 4.82 0.68 -17.34
CA SER A 10 4.11 0.05 -16.23
C SER A 10 2.66 0.55 -16.24
N ALA A 11 1.70 -0.36 -16.09
CA ALA A 11 0.26 -0.03 -16.11
C ALA A 11 -0.11 1.04 -15.07
N TYR A 12 0.71 1.14 -14.02
CA TYR A 12 0.62 2.12 -12.95
C TYR A 12 1.98 2.75 -12.62
N ARG A 13 1.97 3.81 -11.81
CA ARG A 13 3.18 4.46 -11.31
C ARG A 13 3.05 4.91 -9.86
N TRP A 14 4.18 4.94 -9.18
CA TRP A 14 4.34 5.56 -7.87
C TRP A 14 4.74 7.02 -8.07
N VAL A 15 4.04 7.95 -7.41
CA VAL A 15 4.28 9.39 -7.55
C VAL A 15 4.66 9.96 -6.19
N SER A 16 5.88 10.46 -6.06
CA SER A 16 6.36 11.12 -4.84
C SER A 16 5.52 12.34 -4.48
N ARG A 17 5.15 12.45 -3.21
CA ARG A 17 4.37 13.52 -2.60
C ARG A 17 4.91 13.80 -1.20
N HIS A 18 4.54 14.97 -0.68
CA HIS A 18 4.64 15.28 0.74
C HIS A 18 3.30 15.75 1.28
N VAL A 19 3.16 15.76 2.61
CA VAL A 19 1.95 16.24 3.30
C VAL A 19 1.63 17.68 2.90
N GLY A 20 0.35 17.99 2.70
CA GLY A 20 -0.10 19.30 2.24
C GLY A 20 -0.07 19.48 0.72
N GLN A 21 0.61 18.60 -0.04
CA GLN A 21 0.44 18.60 -1.49
C GLN A 21 -0.87 17.94 -1.89
N PRO A 22 -1.56 18.47 -2.93
CA PRO A 22 -2.68 17.76 -3.53
C PRO A 22 -2.21 16.43 -4.13
N LEU A 23 -3.02 15.39 -3.96
CA LEU A 23 -2.79 14.11 -4.63
C LEU A 23 -3.22 14.21 -6.10
N PRO A 24 -2.58 13.45 -7.01
CA PRO A 24 -3.06 13.33 -8.38
C PRO A 24 -4.49 12.80 -8.44
N GLU A 25 -5.31 13.26 -9.39
CA GLU A 25 -6.70 12.78 -9.56
C GLU A 25 -6.79 11.27 -9.77
N THR A 26 -5.73 10.66 -10.31
CA THR A 26 -5.62 9.22 -10.56
C THR A 26 -5.11 8.42 -9.37
N ALA A 27 -5.01 9.02 -8.18
CA ALA A 27 -4.55 8.34 -6.97
C ALA A 27 -5.53 7.23 -6.55
N VAL A 28 -5.00 6.05 -6.25
CA VAL A 28 -5.80 4.87 -5.93
C VAL A 28 -6.29 4.94 -4.50
N LYS A 29 -7.61 4.87 -4.31
CA LYS A 29 -8.25 4.78 -2.99
C LYS A 29 -8.08 3.36 -2.44
N GLY A 30 -7.57 3.28 -1.21
CA GLY A 30 -7.43 2.04 -0.46
C GLY A 30 -8.67 1.69 0.38
N GLY A 31 -9.40 2.72 0.81
CA GLY A 31 -10.62 2.58 1.61
C GLY A 31 -10.96 3.86 2.35
N LYS A 32 -11.45 3.74 3.58
CA LYS A 32 -11.86 4.86 4.44
C LYS A 32 -11.47 4.58 5.89
N ASP A 33 -11.01 5.61 6.57
CA ASP A 33 -10.68 5.56 7.99
C ASP A 33 -11.95 5.68 8.86
N VAL A 34 -11.81 5.48 10.18
CA VAL A 34 -12.94 5.46 11.14
C VAL A 34 -13.78 6.74 11.11
N ASP A 35 -13.14 7.89 10.91
CA ASP A 35 -13.79 9.20 10.81
C ASP A 35 -14.36 9.51 9.41
N GLY A 36 -14.28 8.55 8.48
CA GLY A 36 -14.74 8.68 7.10
C GLY A 36 -13.73 9.32 6.16
N CYS A 37 -12.55 9.74 6.63
CA CYS A 37 -11.51 10.29 5.76
C CYS A 37 -11.07 9.25 4.72
N PRO A 38 -10.88 9.63 3.45
CA PRO A 38 -10.42 8.72 2.42
C PRO A 38 -8.97 8.27 2.70
N ILE A 39 -8.75 6.95 2.57
CA ILE A 39 -7.41 6.36 2.61
C ILE A 39 -6.96 6.12 1.17
N TYR A 40 -5.71 6.49 0.86
CA TYR A 40 -5.06 6.22 -0.42
C TYR A 40 -3.93 5.21 -0.25
N VAL A 41 -3.71 4.42 -1.30
CA VAL A 41 -2.60 3.46 -1.39
C VAL A 41 -1.31 4.22 -1.60
N GLY A 42 -0.43 4.18 -0.61
CA GLY A 42 0.92 4.72 -0.73
C GLY A 42 1.99 3.69 -0.41
N ARG A 43 3.24 4.17 -0.44
CA ARG A 43 4.39 3.52 0.16
C ARG A 43 5.34 4.58 0.69
N ALA A 44 6.13 4.24 1.70
CA ALA A 44 7.13 5.14 2.24
C ALA A 44 8.37 4.37 2.71
N TYR A 45 9.51 5.05 2.71
CA TYR A 45 10.74 4.49 3.24
C TYR A 45 10.74 4.48 4.78
N HIS A 46 11.22 3.40 5.37
CA HIS A 46 11.47 3.32 6.81
C HIS A 46 12.54 2.27 7.10
N ASN A 47 13.64 2.68 7.74
CA ASN A 47 14.70 1.80 8.26
C ASN A 47 15.29 0.79 7.24
N GLY A 48 15.41 1.19 5.98
CA GLY A 48 15.96 0.33 4.92
C GLY A 48 14.88 -0.30 4.04
N ASP A 49 13.64 -0.34 4.53
CA ASP A 49 12.51 -0.93 3.83
C ASP A 49 11.75 0.13 3.03
N THR A 50 11.17 -0.27 1.91
CA THR A 50 10.08 0.47 1.27
C THR A 50 8.78 -0.25 1.62
N VAL A 51 7.90 0.42 2.36
CA VAL A 51 6.75 -0.23 3.00
C VAL A 51 5.44 0.35 2.47
N PRO A 52 4.44 -0.49 2.10
CA PRO A 52 3.08 -0.04 1.83
C PRO A 52 2.52 0.85 2.95
N ALA A 53 1.84 1.92 2.57
CA ALA A 53 1.42 2.98 3.47
C ALA A 53 -0.07 3.32 3.35
N LYS A 54 -0.69 3.59 4.51
CA LYS A 54 -2.01 4.23 4.66
C LYS A 54 -1.81 5.74 4.53
N VAL A 55 -2.19 6.34 3.40
CA VAL A 55 -2.08 7.81 3.19
C VAL A 55 -3.42 8.47 3.46
N ILE A 56 -3.47 9.45 4.37
CA ILE A 56 -4.69 10.22 4.67
C ILE A 56 -4.38 11.72 4.54
N PRO A 57 -4.71 12.34 3.39
CA PRO A 57 -4.49 13.76 3.16
C PRO A 57 -5.14 14.66 4.22
N ASP A 58 -6.35 14.35 4.66
CA ASP A 58 -7.07 15.14 5.69
C ASP A 58 -6.33 15.17 7.03
N LYS A 59 -5.56 14.12 7.35
CA LYS A 59 -4.70 14.04 8.55
C LYS A 59 -3.28 14.54 8.32
N GLN A 60 -2.97 14.96 7.09
CA GLN A 60 -1.62 15.41 6.70
C GLN A 60 -0.55 14.38 7.08
N ALA A 61 -0.83 13.10 6.83
CA ALA A 61 0.03 11.99 7.23
C ALA A 61 -0.09 10.78 6.31
N ALA A 62 1.00 10.03 6.21
CA ALA A 62 0.99 8.63 5.81
C ALA A 62 1.50 7.76 6.97
N TYR A 63 1.05 6.51 7.03
CA TYR A 63 1.41 5.58 8.11
C TYR A 63 1.91 4.27 7.52
N VAL A 64 3.01 3.75 8.06
CA VAL A 64 3.57 2.43 7.71
C VAL A 64 3.73 1.58 8.95
N CYS A 65 3.63 0.27 8.80
CA CYS A 65 3.90 -0.68 9.88
C CYS A 65 5.35 -1.13 9.87
N HIS A 66 6.00 -1.12 11.02
CA HIS A 66 7.31 -1.71 11.17
C HIS A 66 7.62 -2.06 12.63
N ALA A 67 8.09 -3.28 12.85
CA ALA A 67 8.56 -3.77 14.14
C ALA A 67 7.54 -3.60 15.30
N GLY A 68 6.26 -3.90 15.06
CA GLY A 68 5.21 -3.82 16.07
C GLY A 68 4.51 -2.46 16.19
N GLU A 69 4.98 -1.43 15.48
CA GLU A 69 4.51 -0.05 15.64
C GLU A 69 3.99 0.56 14.34
N GLU A 70 3.10 1.55 14.49
CA GLU A 70 2.69 2.48 13.43
C GLU A 70 3.63 3.69 13.38
N HIS A 71 4.20 3.96 12.20
CA HIS A 71 5.15 5.06 11.99
C HIS A 71 4.57 6.12 11.07
N THR A 72 4.41 7.35 11.58
CA THR A 72 4.02 8.51 10.79
C THR A 72 5.10 8.92 9.78
N LYS A 73 4.66 9.29 8.58
CA LYS A 73 5.49 9.74 7.45
C LYS A 73 4.93 11.00 6.83
N HIS A 74 5.83 11.92 6.49
CA HIS A 74 5.49 13.17 5.80
C HIS A 74 5.92 13.19 4.33
N GLU A 75 6.80 12.27 3.94
CA GLU A 75 7.22 12.02 2.57
C GLU A 75 6.84 10.58 2.19
N PHE A 76 6.20 10.43 1.05
CA PHE A 76 5.67 9.15 0.59
C PHE A 76 5.49 9.16 -0.92
N GLU A 77 5.24 7.99 -1.50
CA GLU A 77 4.76 7.87 -2.87
C GLU A 77 3.31 7.37 -2.85
N VAL A 78 2.50 7.85 -3.78
CA VAL A 78 1.10 7.42 -3.94
C VAL A 78 0.96 6.62 -5.22
N LEU A 79 0.26 5.49 -5.15
CA LEU A 79 -0.06 4.68 -6.31
C LEU A 79 -1.06 5.41 -7.20
N CYS A 80 -0.72 5.55 -8.48
CA CYS A 80 -1.52 6.30 -9.45
C CYS A 80 -1.62 5.55 -10.78
N GLN A 81 -2.78 5.65 -11.43
CA GLN A 81 -3.06 5.09 -12.76
C GLN A 81 -3.04 3.54 -12.74
N GLY A 82 -3.82 2.88 -13.59
CA GLY A 82 -3.92 1.41 -13.65
C GLY A 82 -5.34 0.89 -13.48
N GLU A 83 -5.52 -0.39 -13.77
CA GLU A 83 -6.79 -1.10 -13.62
C GLU A 83 -6.66 -2.09 -12.46
N PHE A 84 -7.15 -1.68 -11.30
CA PHE A 84 -6.96 -2.44 -10.07
C PHE A 84 -8.23 -3.14 -9.60
N ALA A 85 -8.05 -4.32 -9.03
CA ALA A 85 -9.07 -5.04 -8.28
C ALA A 85 -8.53 -5.44 -6.90
N TRP A 86 -9.45 -5.74 -5.99
CA TRP A 86 -9.15 -6.29 -4.68
C TRP A 86 -9.63 -7.74 -4.66
N GLU A 87 -8.73 -8.68 -4.41
CA GLU A 87 -9.03 -10.10 -4.36
C GLU A 87 -8.86 -10.64 -2.94
N PHE A 88 -9.76 -11.52 -2.51
CA PHE A 88 -9.60 -12.20 -1.23
C PHE A 88 -8.41 -13.17 -1.26
N ALA A 89 -7.56 -13.08 -0.25
CA ALA A 89 -6.43 -13.96 -0.05
C ALA A 89 -6.22 -14.22 1.44
N SER A 90 -5.40 -15.21 1.75
CA SER A 90 -5.04 -15.49 3.13
C SER A 90 -3.65 -16.11 3.24
N ASN A 91 -3.09 -16.11 4.46
CA ASN A 91 -1.90 -16.87 4.83
C ASN A 91 -0.67 -16.62 3.93
N GLY A 92 -0.48 -15.39 3.45
CA GLY A 92 0.64 -15.00 2.59
C GLY A 92 0.47 -15.34 1.11
N VAL A 93 -0.69 -15.83 0.68
CA VAL A 93 -0.95 -16.14 -0.75
C VAL A 93 -0.90 -14.87 -1.60
N ILE A 94 -0.10 -14.93 -2.66
CA ILE A 94 0.11 -13.85 -3.64
C ILE A 94 -0.45 -14.30 -5.01
N PRO A 95 -1.65 -13.84 -5.42
CA PRO A 95 -2.19 -14.10 -6.76
C PRO A 95 -1.36 -13.43 -7.87
N GLU A 96 -1.60 -13.88 -9.10
CA GLU A 96 -1.03 -13.25 -10.30
C GLU A 96 -1.46 -11.77 -10.40
N GLY A 97 -0.55 -10.90 -10.83
CA GLY A 97 -0.84 -9.47 -10.96
C GLY A 97 -0.84 -8.70 -9.63
N ALA A 98 -0.52 -9.34 -8.49
CA ALA A 98 -0.41 -8.67 -7.20
C ALA A 98 0.57 -7.48 -7.25
N VAL A 99 0.13 -6.34 -6.73
CA VAL A 99 0.90 -5.09 -6.75
C VAL A 99 1.97 -5.11 -5.69
N VAL A 100 3.23 -5.13 -6.14
CA VAL A 100 4.40 -4.93 -5.26
C VAL A 100 4.40 -3.48 -4.77
N GLY A 101 4.19 -3.31 -3.47
CA GLY A 101 4.17 -2.01 -2.79
C GLY A 101 5.54 -1.59 -2.25
N GLY A 102 6.49 -2.52 -2.19
CA GLY A 102 7.86 -2.24 -1.80
C GLY A 102 8.62 -3.52 -1.48
N GLN A 103 9.62 -3.43 -0.61
CA GLN A 103 10.46 -4.56 -0.22
C GLN A 103 11.13 -4.30 1.12
N THR A 104 11.47 -5.37 1.82
CA THR A 104 12.37 -5.31 2.98
C THR A 104 13.80 -5.01 2.53
N SER A 105 14.63 -4.60 3.48
CA SER A 105 16.08 -4.43 3.32
C SER A 105 16.81 -5.71 2.93
N GLU A 106 16.24 -6.89 3.22
CA GLU A 106 16.73 -8.20 2.78
C GLU A 106 16.26 -8.57 1.36
N GLY A 107 15.40 -7.76 0.75
CA GLY A 107 14.90 -7.96 -0.61
C GLY A 107 13.62 -8.78 -0.69
N GLU A 108 12.95 -9.08 0.42
CA GLU A 108 11.63 -9.71 0.39
C GLU A 108 10.60 -8.72 -0.19
N PRO A 109 9.85 -9.07 -1.24
CA PRO A 109 8.81 -8.20 -1.77
C PRO A 109 7.64 -8.07 -0.79
N LEU A 110 7.17 -6.83 -0.61
CA LEU A 110 5.98 -6.50 0.17
C LEU A 110 4.85 -6.10 -0.76
N TYR A 111 3.64 -6.58 -0.48
CA TYR A 111 2.47 -6.35 -1.32
C TYR A 111 1.45 -5.46 -0.62
N VAL A 112 0.62 -4.79 -1.42
CA VAL A 112 -0.47 -3.95 -0.91
C VAL A 112 -1.66 -4.83 -0.56
N GLY A 113 -2.05 -4.84 0.72
CA GLY A 113 -3.29 -5.47 1.17
C GLY A 113 -4.17 -4.49 1.93
N ARG A 114 -5.41 -4.90 2.18
CA ARG A 114 -6.34 -4.19 3.07
C ARG A 114 -7.22 -5.16 3.85
N VAL A 115 -7.80 -4.65 4.93
CA VAL A 115 -8.79 -5.36 5.76
C VAL A 115 -9.80 -4.36 6.31
N LEU A 116 -11.00 -4.86 6.65
CA LEU A 116 -11.96 -4.12 7.46
C LEU A 116 -11.66 -4.34 8.95
N HIS A 117 -11.21 -3.30 9.65
CA HIS A 117 -10.91 -3.35 11.07
C HIS A 117 -11.54 -2.15 11.78
N ASN A 118 -12.32 -2.41 12.85
CA ASN A 118 -12.97 -1.38 13.66
C ASN A 118 -13.72 -0.29 12.84
N GLY A 119 -14.39 -0.69 11.77
CA GLY A 119 -15.14 0.22 10.89
C GLY A 119 -14.30 0.95 9.83
N ALA A 120 -12.98 0.83 9.86
CA ALA A 120 -12.09 1.33 8.81
C ALA A 120 -11.76 0.23 7.79
N GLN A 121 -11.89 0.52 6.51
CA GLN A 121 -11.29 -0.30 5.45
C GLN A 121 -9.91 0.28 5.15
N THR A 122 -8.86 -0.34 5.68
CA THR A 122 -7.52 0.24 5.73
C THR A 122 -6.48 -0.64 5.08
N VAL A 123 -5.48 0.00 4.47
CA VAL A 123 -4.39 -0.65 3.74
C VAL A 123 -3.18 -0.88 4.63
N GLY A 124 -2.32 -1.80 4.22
CA GLY A 124 -1.05 -2.09 4.88
C GLY A 124 -0.15 -3.01 4.06
N LYS A 125 0.85 -3.61 4.71
CA LYS A 125 1.85 -4.47 4.06
C LYS A 125 1.49 -5.94 4.20
N ILE A 126 1.39 -6.66 3.10
CA ILE A 126 1.41 -8.13 3.12
C ILE A 126 2.87 -8.56 3.06
N GLN A 127 3.27 -9.40 4.01
CA GLN A 127 4.59 -10.00 4.06
C GLN A 127 4.45 -11.52 3.89
N PRO A 128 4.74 -12.08 2.69
CA PRO A 128 4.48 -13.48 2.38
C PRO A 128 5.14 -14.45 3.34
N SER A 129 6.40 -14.20 3.74
CA SER A 129 7.14 -15.07 4.66
C SER A 129 6.51 -15.14 6.06
N HIS A 130 5.78 -14.11 6.47
CA HIS A 130 5.05 -14.05 7.74
C HIS A 130 3.61 -14.59 7.62
N GLY A 131 3.11 -14.74 6.40
CA GLY A 131 1.79 -15.27 6.13
C GLY A 131 0.64 -14.33 6.52
N CYS A 132 0.86 -13.01 6.54
CA CYS A 132 -0.17 -12.06 6.97
C CYS A 132 -0.08 -10.68 6.30
N LEU A 133 -1.19 -9.96 6.39
CA LEU A 133 -1.27 -8.52 6.25
C LEU A 133 -1.00 -7.87 7.61
N TYR A 134 -0.16 -6.85 7.63
CA TYR A 134 -0.01 -5.92 8.74
C TYR A 134 -0.64 -4.57 8.38
N ILE A 135 -1.46 -3.99 9.27
CA ILE A 135 -2.01 -2.65 9.12
C ILE A 135 -1.55 -1.71 10.23
N PRO A 136 -1.36 -0.41 9.94
CA PRO A 136 -1.06 0.58 10.95
C PRO A 136 -2.38 1.10 11.52
N PHE A 137 -2.56 0.96 12.84
CA PHE A 137 -3.79 1.35 13.50
C PHE A 137 -3.55 1.70 14.98
N ASP A 138 -3.93 2.91 15.37
CA ASP A 138 -3.89 3.41 16.76
C ASP A 138 -2.51 3.26 17.43
N GLY A 139 -1.43 3.55 16.68
CA GLY A 139 -0.06 3.43 17.17
C GLY A 139 0.57 2.03 17.02
N GLU A 140 -0.22 1.00 16.68
CA GLU A 140 0.24 -0.39 16.62
C GLU A 140 0.32 -0.96 15.19
N GLU A 141 1.15 -1.99 15.03
CA GLU A 141 1.15 -2.89 13.87
C GLU A 141 0.27 -4.12 14.16
N LEU A 142 -0.93 -4.15 13.57
CA LEU A 142 -1.88 -5.25 13.77
C LEU A 142 -1.79 -6.27 12.64
N SER A 143 -1.83 -7.57 12.96
CA SER A 143 -1.67 -8.66 11.97
C SER A 143 -2.97 -9.41 11.66
N PHE A 144 -3.18 -9.74 10.38
CA PHE A 144 -4.38 -10.40 9.86
C PHE A 144 -4.00 -11.49 8.87
N ARG A 145 -4.53 -12.70 9.04
CA ARG A 145 -4.29 -13.81 8.11
C ARG A 145 -5.25 -13.85 6.94
N ASP A 146 -6.42 -13.24 7.07
CA ASP A 146 -7.42 -13.09 6.02
C ASP A 146 -7.49 -11.62 5.62
N TYR A 147 -7.37 -11.34 4.32
CA TYR A 147 -7.27 -9.98 3.81
C TYR A 147 -7.70 -9.91 2.33
N GLU A 148 -7.83 -8.69 1.83
CA GLU A 148 -7.88 -8.44 0.39
C GLU A 148 -6.48 -7.99 -0.09
N ILE A 149 -6.02 -8.49 -1.24
CA ILE A 149 -4.79 -8.06 -1.89
C ILE A 149 -5.10 -7.26 -3.15
N LEU A 150 -4.32 -6.20 -3.38
CA LEU A 150 -4.44 -5.37 -4.58
C LEU A 150 -3.77 -6.06 -5.76
N VAL A 151 -4.51 -6.26 -6.85
CA VAL A 151 -4.02 -6.81 -8.11
C VAL A 151 -4.22 -5.81 -9.25
N ASN A 152 -3.35 -5.84 -10.25
CA ASN A 152 -3.51 -5.09 -11.50
C ASN A 152 -3.76 -6.05 -12.67
N HIS A 153 -4.82 -5.79 -13.44
CA HIS A 153 -5.15 -6.53 -14.66
C HIS A 153 -4.59 -5.84 -15.93
#